data_AF-A0AAV4DGV6-F1
#
_entry.id   AF-A0AAV4DGV6-F1
#
_cell.length_a   1.000
_cell.length_b   1.000
_cell.length_c   1.000
_cell.angle_alpha   90.00
_cell.angle_beta   90.00
_cell.angle_gamma   90.00
#
_symmetry.space_group_name_H-M   'P 1'
#
loop_
_entity.id
_entity.type
_entity.pdbx_description
1 polymer ?
#
loop_
_entity_poly.entity_id
_entity_poly.type
_entity_poly.pdbx_seq_one_letter_code
_entity_poly.pdbx_strand_id
1 'polypeptide(L)'
;MELDTGSAVSVMAIDEYKEMFGKHPKMKPTKVCLRTYSNELIQALGRLPLKLDVSKQVKTLPLLILNKDGNPILGRDWLSVLRLDWRSIGHISKANDSWNLLPSM
;
A
#
# COMPACT_ATOMS: atom_id res chain seq x y z
N MET A 1 2.27 2.52 -3.05
CA MET A 1 1.37 2.05 -1.97
C MET A 1 1.78 2.74 -0.69
N GLU A 2 0.82 3.08 0.15
CA GLU A 2 1.04 3.63 1.48
C GLU A 2 1.20 2.51 2.50
N LEU A 3 2.16 2.64 3.41
CA LEU A 3 2.37 1.68 4.48
C LEU A 3 1.47 2.05 5.67
N ASP A 4 0.49 1.20 5.97
CA ASP A 4 -0.53 1.51 6.97
C ASP A 4 -0.65 0.37 8.00
N THR A 5 -0.13 0.63 9.20
CA THR A 5 -0.24 -0.32 10.32
C THR A 5 -1.63 -0.33 10.95
N GLY A 6 -2.46 0.69 10.67
CA GLY A 6 -3.86 0.77 11.09
C GLY A 6 -4.78 -0.15 10.29
N SER A 7 -4.49 -0.36 9.00
CA SER A 7 -5.26 -1.28 8.16
C SER A 7 -4.92 -2.76 8.44
N ALA A 8 -5.96 -3.58 8.60
CA ALA A 8 -5.80 -5.02 8.74
C ALA A 8 -5.39 -5.71 7.43
N VAL A 9 -5.75 -5.13 6.29
CA VAL A 9 -5.64 -5.75 4.97
C VAL A 9 -5.02 -4.81 3.95
N SER A 10 -4.39 -5.37 2.93
CA SER A 10 -3.86 -4.61 1.80
C SER A 10 -4.94 -4.43 0.74
N VAL A 11 -5.14 -3.20 0.30
CA VAL A 11 -6.25 -2.81 -0.59
C VAL A 11 -5.77 -1.90 -1.72
N MET A 12 -6.53 -1.85 -2.81
CA MET A 12 -6.32 -0.95 -3.94
C MET A 12 -7.66 -0.53 -4.53
N ALA A 13 -7.74 0.71 -5.00
CA ALA A 13 -8.93 1.19 -5.69
C ALA A 13 -9.10 0.49 -7.06
N ILE A 14 -10.35 0.29 -7.50
CA ILE A 14 -10.63 -0.36 -8.77
C ILE A 14 -10.03 0.40 -9.97
N ASP A 15 -9.96 1.72 -9.90
CA ASP A 15 -9.43 2.53 -10.99
C ASP A 15 -7.90 2.44 -11.06
N GLU A 16 -7.21 2.40 -9.93
CA GLU A 16 -5.77 2.11 -9.87
C GLU A 16 -5.46 0.70 -10.40
N TYR A 17 -6.30 -0.29 -10.07
CA TYR A 17 -6.17 -1.63 -10.63
C TYR A 17 -6.31 -1.59 -12.16
N LYS A 18 -7.30 -0.87 -12.69
CA LYS A 18 -7.50 -0.75 -14.14
C LYS A 18 -6.35 -0.01 -14.81
N GLU A 19 -5.81 1.02 -14.18
CA GLU A 19 -4.69 1.78 -14.72
C GLU A 19 -3.41 0.94 -14.75
N MET A 20 -3.09 0.26 -13.65
CA MET A 20 -1.85 -0.50 -13.49
C MET A 20 -1.87 -1.86 -14.23
N PHE A 21 -3.03 -2.52 -14.24
CA PHE A 21 -3.18 -3.90 -14.70
C PHE A 21 -4.14 -4.03 -15.90
N GLY A 22 -4.81 -2.96 -16.31
CA GLY A 22 -5.84 -3.02 -17.34
C GLY A 22 -7.01 -3.89 -16.90
N LYS A 23 -7.09 -5.10 -17.48
CA LYS A 23 -8.09 -6.12 -17.13
C LYS A 23 -7.46 -7.43 -16.64
N HIS A 24 -6.13 -7.47 -16.45
CA HIS A 24 -5.38 -8.67 -16.12
C HIS A 24 -4.30 -8.41 -15.06
N PRO A 25 -4.21 -9.23 -14.00
CA PRO A 25 -4.85 -10.54 -13.85
C PRO A 25 -6.31 -10.44 -13.41
N LYS A 26 -7.15 -11.39 -13.85
CA LYS A 26 -8.56 -11.41 -13.44
C LYS A 26 -8.68 -11.55 -11.92
N MET A 27 -9.50 -10.69 -11.33
CA MET A 27 -9.87 -10.79 -9.92
C MET A 27 -10.58 -12.10 -9.62
N LYS A 28 -10.25 -12.72 -8.49
CA LYS A 28 -11.00 -13.85 -7.94
C LYS A 28 -12.17 -13.34 -7.09
N PRO A 29 -13.33 -14.01 -7.09
CA PRO A 29 -14.44 -13.66 -6.21
C PRO A 29 -14.02 -13.66 -4.73
N THR A 30 -14.68 -12.81 -3.95
CA THR A 30 -14.46 -12.73 -2.52
C THR A 30 -15.75 -12.37 -1.79
N LYS A 31 -15.87 -12.85 -0.54
CA LYS A 31 -16.95 -12.48 0.39
C LYS A 31 -16.47 -11.51 1.48
N VAL A 32 -15.26 -10.96 1.31
CA VAL A 32 -14.67 -10.05 2.29
C VAL A 32 -15.40 -8.72 2.28
N CYS A 33 -15.90 -8.32 3.44
CA CYS A 33 -16.46 -7.00 3.70
C CYS A 33 -15.59 -6.32 4.75
N LEU A 34 -15.10 -5.13 4.44
CA LEU A 34 -14.24 -4.35 5.32
C LEU A 34 -15.09 -3.41 6.16
N ARG A 35 -14.65 -3.16 7.40
CA ARG A 35 -15.21 -2.14 8.27
C ARG A 35 -14.14 -1.09 8.53
N THR A 36 -14.41 0.16 8.19
CA THR A 36 -13.50 1.27 8.47
C THR A 36 -13.57 1.67 9.96
N TYR A 37 -12.65 2.53 10.39
CA TYR A 37 -12.70 3.09 11.74
C TYR A 37 -13.96 3.94 11.99
N SER A 38 -14.57 4.50 10.93
CA SER A 38 -15.82 5.26 10.98
C SER A 38 -17.07 4.38 10.91
N ASN A 39 -16.91 3.05 11.05
CA ASN A 39 -17.97 2.05 10.93
C ASN A 39 -18.61 1.89 9.53
N GLU A 40 -18.06 2.54 8.51
CA GLU A 40 -18.46 2.31 7.12
C GLU A 40 -18.14 0.87 6.71
N LEU A 41 -19.07 0.24 5.99
CA LEU A 41 -18.88 -1.09 5.44
C LEU A 41 -18.57 -1.02 3.95
N ILE A 42 -17.48 -1.65 3.54
CA ILE A 42 -17.00 -1.65 2.16
C ILE A 42 -16.88 -3.10 1.68
N GLN A 43 -17.74 -3.50 0.75
CA GLN A 43 -17.67 -4.81 0.11
C GLN A 43 -16.54 -4.81 -0.92
N ALA A 44 -15.58 -5.74 -0.78
CA ALA A 44 -14.53 -5.90 -1.78
C ALA A 44 -15.12 -6.48 -3.08
N LEU A 45 -14.70 -5.92 -4.23
CA LEU A 45 -15.10 -6.37 -5.56
C LEU A 45 -14.48 -7.73 -5.89
N GLY A 46 -13.27 -7.96 -5.40
CA GLY A 46 -12.50 -9.16 -5.67
C GLY A 46 -11.19 -9.17 -4.94
N ARG A 47 -10.46 -10.28 -5.10
CA ARG A 47 -9.09 -10.40 -4.62
C ARG A 47 -8.16 -10.79 -5.76
N LEU A 48 -6.96 -10.23 -5.75
CA LEU A 48 -5.94 -10.48 -6.75
C LEU A 48 -4.73 -11.16 -6.08
N PRO A 49 -4.40 -12.42 -6.40
CA PRO A 49 -3.15 -13.01 -5.93
C PRO A 49 -1.99 -12.37 -6.71
N LEU A 50 -1.23 -11.50 -6.05
CA LEU A 50 -0.10 -10.79 -6.64
C LEU A 50 1.22 -11.44 -6.23
N LYS A 51 2.06 -11.74 -7.22
CA LYS A 51 3.45 -12.13 -7.01
C LYS A 51 4.28 -10.86 -6.83
N LEU A 52 4.85 -10.70 -5.66
CA LEU A 52 5.66 -9.57 -5.24
C LEU A 52 7.12 -10.01 -5.18
N ASP A 53 8.02 -9.18 -5.68
CA ASP A 53 9.46 -9.28 -5.45
C ASP A 53 9.89 -8.03 -4.69
N VAL A 54 10.23 -8.21 -3.41
CA VAL A 54 10.59 -7.12 -2.48
C VAL A 54 11.80 -7.59 -1.69
N SER A 55 12.83 -6.78 -1.49
CA SER A 55 13.96 -7.14 -0.59
C SER A 55 14.53 -8.55 -0.77
N LYS A 56 14.67 -9.04 -2.02
CA LYS A 56 15.13 -10.41 -2.36
C LYS A 56 14.22 -11.54 -1.87
N GLN A 57 12.95 -11.24 -1.58
CA GLN A 57 11.93 -12.24 -1.29
C GLN A 57 10.79 -12.18 -2.31
N VAL A 58 10.45 -13.36 -2.82
CA VAL A 58 9.30 -13.53 -3.70
C VAL A 58 8.14 -14.13 -2.90
N LYS A 59 7.01 -13.42 -2.86
CA LYS A 59 5.80 -13.87 -2.16
C LYS A 59 4.58 -13.67 -3.05
N THR A 60 3.62 -14.58 -2.96
CA THR A 60 2.30 -14.38 -3.58
C THR A 60 1.30 -14.06 -2.50
N LEU A 61 0.79 -12.83 -2.48
CA LEU A 61 -0.13 -12.34 -1.44
C LEU A 61 -1.41 -11.79 -2.07
N PRO A 62 -2.57 -11.89 -1.37
CA PRO A 62 -3.83 -11.37 -1.88
C PRO A 62 -3.90 -9.85 -1.72
N LEU A 63 -4.25 -9.14 -2.78
CA LEU A 63 -4.64 -7.73 -2.75
C LEU A 63 -6.16 -7.62 -2.92
N LEU A 64 -6.85 -6.91 -2.04
CA LEU A 64 -8.29 -6.68 -2.18
C LEU A 64 -8.56 -5.46 -3.06
N ILE A 65 -9.49 -5.58 -4.00
CA ILE A 65 -9.87 -4.47 -4.88
C ILE A 65 -11.20 -3.90 -4.39
N LEU A 66 -11.25 -2.59 -4.16
CA LEU A 66 -12.41 -1.89 -3.62
C LEU A 66 -13.03 -0.96 -4.66
N ASN A 67 -14.34 -0.76 -4.55
CA ASN A 67 -15.04 0.30 -5.29
C ASN A 67 -15.04 1.61 -4.49
N LYS A 68 -13.84 2.08 -4.14
CA LYS A 68 -13.63 3.32 -3.38
C LYS A 68 -12.31 3.94 -3.81
N ASP A 69 -12.28 5.26 -3.91
CA ASP A 69 -11.09 6.02 -4.24
C ASP A 69 -10.08 6.04 -3.10
N GLY A 70 -8.82 6.29 -3.44
CA GLY A 70 -7.72 6.42 -2.50
C GLY A 70 -6.48 5.67 -2.98
N ASN A 71 -5.35 6.01 -2.37
CA ASN A 71 -4.07 5.37 -2.66
C ASN A 71 -4.10 3.90 -2.22
N PRO A 72 -3.31 3.01 -2.85
CA PRO A 72 -3.32 1.62 -2.48
C PRO A 72 -2.58 1.44 -1.16
N ILE A 73 -3.15 0.65 -0.25
CA ILE A 73 -2.68 0.49 1.13
C ILE A 73 -1.99 -0.87 1.28
N LEU A 74 -0.83 -0.86 1.93
CA LEU A 74 -0.10 -2.03 2.39
C LEU A 74 -0.40 -2.21 3.89
N GLY A 75 -1.32 -3.14 4.18
CA GLY A 75 -1.83 -3.42 5.52
C GLY A 75 -1.07 -4.53 6.24
N ARG A 76 -1.54 -4.87 7.45
CA ARG A 76 -0.90 -5.84 8.33
C ARG A 76 -0.84 -7.28 7.78
N ASP A 77 -1.78 -7.67 6.92
CA ASP A 77 -1.76 -8.96 6.23
C ASP A 77 -0.48 -9.15 5.38
N TRP A 78 0.03 -8.09 4.77
CA TRP A 78 1.29 -8.11 4.04
C TRP A 78 2.46 -7.79 4.95
N LEU A 79 2.36 -6.79 5.84
CA LEU A 79 3.46 -6.42 6.76
C LEU A 79 3.89 -7.57 7.67
N SER A 80 2.98 -8.45 8.06
CA SER A 80 3.30 -9.61 8.90
C SER A 80 4.11 -10.69 8.18
N VAL A 81 4.15 -10.66 6.83
CA VAL A 81 4.83 -11.66 6.00
C VAL A 81 6.03 -11.08 5.26
N LEU A 82 5.99 -9.79 4.90
CA LEU A 82 7.05 -9.11 4.18
C LEU A 82 8.16 -8.65 5.15
N ARG A 83 9.42 -9.01 4.85
CA ARG A 83 10.58 -8.44 5.52
C ARG A 83 11.04 -7.21 4.74
N LEU A 84 10.67 -6.05 5.25
CA LEU A 84 11.01 -4.76 4.65
C LEU A 84 12.34 -4.24 5.23
N ASP A 85 13.17 -3.60 4.40
CA ASP A 85 14.31 -2.84 4.89
C ASP A 85 13.83 -1.45 5.31
N TRP A 86 13.52 -1.31 6.60
CA TRP A 86 13.02 -0.08 7.19
C TRP A 86 13.95 1.12 7.00
N ARG A 87 15.25 0.91 6.79
CA ARG A 87 16.20 2.02 6.53
C ARG A 87 15.96 2.68 5.17
N SER A 88 15.38 1.94 4.23
CA SER A 88 15.11 2.40 2.87
C SER A 88 13.72 3.02 2.68
N ILE A 89 12.82 2.84 3.66
CA ILE A 89 11.43 3.29 3.57
C ILE A 89 11.29 4.63 4.31
N GLY A 90 10.75 5.65 3.63
CA GLY A 90 10.47 6.94 4.27
C GLY A 90 11.73 7.67 4.77
N HIS A 91 12.87 7.43 4.12
CA HIS A 91 14.14 8.02 4.53
C HIS A 91 14.12 9.55 4.34
N ILE A 92 14.21 10.28 5.45
CA ILE A 92 14.39 11.73 5.47
C ILE A 92 15.85 12.00 5.84
N SER A 93 16.64 12.44 4.86
CA SER A 93 17.99 12.95 5.12
C SER A 93 17.94 14.42 5.48
N LYS A 94 18.81 14.85 6.39
CA LYS A 94 19.06 16.27 6.65
C LYS A 94 19.58 16.92 5.36
N ALA A 95 18.92 17.98 4.89
CA ALA A 95 19.51 18.83 3.86
C ALA A 95 20.78 19.47 4.44
N ASN A 96 21.81 19.67 3.61
CA ASN A 96 23.03 20.32 4.06
C ASN A 96 22.68 21.79 4.39
N ASP A 97 22.57 22.11 5.68
CA ASP A 97 22.30 23.48 6.15
C ASP A 97 23.55 24.34 5.96
N SER A 98 23.84 24.76 4.73
CA SER A 98 24.74 25.89 4.48
C SER A 98 23.92 27.18 4.52
N TRP A 99 23.38 27.50 5.71
CA TRP A 99 23.04 28.88 6.04
C TRP A 99 24.36 29.60 6.33
N ASN A 100 24.96 30.17 5.28
CA ASN A 100 26.01 31.17 5.46
C ASN A 100 25.39 32.33 6.24
N LEU A 101 25.77 32.46 7.51
CA LEU A 101 25.57 33.67 8.29
C LEU A 101 26.24 34.81 7.51
N LEU A 102 25.45 35.61 6.81
CA LEU A 102 25.94 36.91 6.35
C LEU A 102 26.22 37.73 7.61
N PRO A 103 27.44 38.28 7.77
CA PRO A 103 27.74 39.13 8.90
C PRO A 103 26.82 40.36 8.81
N SER A 104 26.09 40.63 9.89
CA SER A 104 25.31 41.86 10.06
C SER A 104 26.24 43.07 9.87
N MET A 105 25.96 43.89 8.85
CA MET A 105 26.46 45.27 8.76
C MET A 105 25.67 46.17 9.70
#